data_AF-A0A059F2P9-F1
#
_entry.id   AF-A0A059F2P9-F1
#
_cell.length_a   1.000
_cell.length_b   1.000
_cell.length_c   1.000
_cell.angle_alpha   90.00
_cell.angle_beta   90.00
_cell.angle_gamma   90.00
#
_symmetry.space_group_name_H-M   'P 1'
#
loop_
_entity.id
_entity.type
_entity.pdbx_description
1 polymer ?
#
loop_
_entity_poly.entity_id
_entity_poly.type
_entity_poly.pdbx_seq_one_letter_code
_entity_poly.pdbx_strand_id
1 'polypeptide(L)'
;MLIQFLITVHSLRINVPLIFTEKDDTNYQLTASDKKTLRLEKNLSKDSKNGDNIAYIEPEKNETYKVRFGSSRYMYKKRDDPGVVAIELEDDIAKNYGNLGFIWKISSKDDVYVFENEGKCLTKVSKVSGKDSFYLNGRPCKKDKKSQEFKVNDAFTNQNSANENFAKFDPMVAGENVEKENTINLNIFMHHNRGRHHSRGHHRIKEIDMEEIPIEF
;
A
#
# COMPACT_ATOMS: atom_id res chain seq x y z
N MET A 1 37.82 24.45 12.00
CA MET A 1 36.90 23.39 12.46
C MET A 1 35.68 23.43 11.56
N LEU A 2 35.65 22.61 10.50
CA LEU A 2 34.53 22.57 9.55
C LEU A 2 33.45 21.63 10.12
N ILE A 3 32.31 22.20 10.52
CA ILE A 3 31.14 21.41 10.90
C ILE A 3 30.42 21.04 9.60
N GLN A 4 30.58 19.79 9.18
CA GLN A 4 29.87 19.23 8.03
C GLN A 4 28.42 18.95 8.45
N PHE A 5 27.53 19.89 8.15
CA PHE A 5 26.09 19.66 8.21
C PHE A 5 25.69 18.73 7.06
N LEU A 6 25.67 17.42 7.33
CA LEU A 6 25.00 16.45 6.47
C LEU A 6 23.48 16.69 6.58
N ILE A 7 22.94 17.50 5.68
CA ILE A 7 21.49 17.59 5.48
C ILE A 7 21.09 16.37 4.65
N THR A 8 20.73 15.28 5.31
CA THR A 8 20.13 14.12 4.65
C THR A 8 18.72 14.50 4.20
N VAL A 9 18.59 14.99 2.97
CA VAL A 9 17.30 15.30 2.35
C VAL A 9 16.59 13.98 2.04
N HIS A 10 15.84 13.46 3.01
CA HIS A 10 14.95 12.32 2.79
C HIS A 10 13.83 12.77 1.84
N SER A 11 13.91 12.31 0.60
CA SER A 11 12.92 12.62 -0.43
C SER A 11 11.70 11.72 -0.29
N LEU A 12 10.52 12.28 -0.59
CA LEU A 12 9.28 11.54 -0.65
C LEU A 12 9.40 10.43 -1.70
N ARG A 13 9.04 9.18 -1.32
CA ARG A 13 9.06 8.04 -2.24
C ARG A 13 7.78 8.05 -3.10
N ILE A 14 7.92 8.36 -4.39
CA ILE A 14 6.81 8.55 -5.33
C ILE A 14 6.81 7.43 -6.38
N ASN A 15 5.63 6.97 -6.80
CA ASN A 15 5.41 5.96 -7.84
C ASN A 15 6.14 4.61 -7.61
N VAL A 16 6.54 4.33 -6.38
CA VAL A 16 7.11 3.04 -5.96
C VAL A 16 6.12 2.31 -5.04
N PRO A 17 6.16 0.97 -5.01
CA PRO A 17 5.28 0.19 -4.17
C PRO A 17 5.74 0.24 -2.70
N LEU A 18 4.87 0.72 -1.83
CA LEU A 18 5.14 1.00 -0.42
C LEU A 18 4.16 0.25 0.49
N ILE A 19 4.61 -0.03 1.70
CA ILE A 19 3.75 -0.47 2.81
C ILE A 19 3.81 0.60 3.90
N PHE A 20 2.64 1.16 4.23
CA PHE A 20 2.49 2.09 5.33
C PHE A 20 2.08 1.34 6.58
N THR A 21 2.84 1.49 7.66
CA THR A 21 2.53 0.89 8.94
C THR A 21 2.30 1.95 10.00
N GLU A 22 1.73 1.55 11.14
CA GLU A 22 1.89 2.38 12.33
C GLU A 22 3.38 2.57 12.66
N LYS A 23 3.75 3.74 13.17
CA LYS A 23 5.14 4.09 13.51
C LYS A 23 5.71 3.20 14.62
N ASP A 24 4.95 3.01 15.70
CA ASP A 24 5.41 2.32 16.91
C ASP A 24 5.18 0.80 16.86
N ASP A 25 4.25 0.32 16.02
CA ASP A 25 3.97 -1.11 15.81
C ASP A 25 3.77 -1.43 14.33
N THR A 26 4.85 -1.90 13.68
CA THR A 26 4.85 -2.17 12.24
C THR A 26 4.00 -3.38 11.83
N ASN A 27 3.42 -4.11 12.78
CA ASN A 27 2.49 -5.21 12.47
C ASN A 27 1.14 -4.68 11.99
N TYR A 28 0.79 -3.41 12.28
CA TYR A 28 -0.42 -2.80 11.76
C TYR A 28 -0.13 -2.05 10.47
N GLN A 29 -0.78 -2.45 9.38
CA GLN A 29 -0.55 -1.93 8.04
C GLN A 29 -1.82 -1.28 7.47
N LEU A 30 -1.66 -0.18 6.73
CA LEU A 30 -2.77 0.40 5.98
C LEU A 30 -3.22 -0.60 4.92
N THR A 31 -4.49 -1.00 4.99
CA THR A 31 -5.09 -2.01 4.13
C THR A 31 -6.43 -1.52 3.61
N ALA A 32 -6.58 -1.53 2.28
CA ALA A 32 -7.83 -1.22 1.59
C ALA A 32 -8.67 -2.50 1.43
N SER A 33 -9.73 -2.64 2.22
CA SER A 33 -10.60 -3.83 2.14
C SER A 33 -11.59 -3.74 0.97
N ASP A 34 -12.10 -4.90 0.55
CA ASP A 34 -13.10 -5.03 -0.52
C ASP A 34 -14.41 -4.30 -0.24
N LYS A 35 -14.69 -3.99 1.03
CA LYS A 35 -15.88 -3.24 1.45
C LYS A 35 -15.69 -1.73 1.41
N LYS A 36 -14.78 -1.23 0.55
CA LYS A 36 -14.47 0.20 0.41
C LYS A 36 -13.99 0.84 1.72
N THR A 37 -13.29 0.10 2.58
CA THR A 37 -12.77 0.65 3.85
C THR A 37 -11.26 0.72 3.83
N LEU A 38 -10.69 1.78 4.40
CA LEU A 38 -9.27 1.83 4.72
C LEU A 38 -9.09 1.65 6.23
N ARG A 39 -8.23 0.72 6.64
CA ARG A 39 -7.98 0.42 8.06
C ARG A 39 -6.50 0.18 8.31
N LEU A 40 -6.08 0.35 9.56
CA LEU A 40 -4.84 -0.23 10.04
C LEU A 40 -5.14 -1.66 10.52
N GLU A 41 -4.74 -2.67 9.76
CA GLU A 41 -5.02 -4.07 10.07
C GLU A 41 -3.75 -4.79 10.49
N LYS A 42 -3.86 -5.65 11.50
CA LYS A 42 -2.74 -6.43 11.99
C LYS A 42 -2.41 -7.52 10.96
N ASN A 43 -1.21 -7.45 10.41
CA ASN A 43 -0.67 -8.46 9.54
C ASN A 43 0.53 -9.12 10.22
N LEU A 44 0.32 -10.34 10.73
CA LEU A 44 1.34 -11.12 11.43
C LEU A 44 2.35 -11.77 10.48
N SER A 45 2.02 -11.86 9.19
CA SER A 45 2.94 -12.32 8.17
C SER A 45 3.58 -11.10 7.51
N LYS A 46 4.85 -10.83 7.84
CA LYS A 46 5.63 -9.74 7.21
C LYS A 46 5.70 -9.87 5.68
N ASP A 47 5.46 -11.08 5.16
CA ASP A 47 5.50 -11.42 3.74
C ASP A 47 4.12 -11.51 3.08
N SER A 48 3.04 -11.33 3.85
CA SER A 48 1.67 -11.23 3.33
C SER A 48 1.48 -9.89 2.63
N LYS A 49 2.01 -9.83 1.41
CA LYS A 49 1.77 -8.77 0.44
C LYS A 49 0.51 -9.15 -0.32
N ASN A 50 -0.63 -8.68 0.16
CA ASN A 50 -1.82 -8.66 -0.67
C ASN A 50 -1.80 -7.37 -1.52
N GLY A 51 -2.48 -7.32 -2.66
CA GLY A 51 -2.61 -6.08 -3.42
C GLY A 51 -3.17 -4.94 -2.55
N ASP A 52 -3.97 -5.28 -1.55
CA ASP A 52 -4.75 -4.38 -0.70
C ASP A 52 -3.93 -3.53 0.27
N ASN A 53 -2.74 -3.98 0.68
CA ASN A 53 -1.84 -3.26 1.58
C ASN A 53 -0.64 -2.63 0.87
N ILE A 54 -0.47 -2.88 -0.44
CA ILE A 54 0.54 -2.20 -1.26
C ILE A 54 -0.04 -0.88 -1.74
N ALA A 55 0.68 0.20 -1.45
CA ALA A 55 0.28 1.55 -1.81
C ALA A 55 1.29 2.23 -2.74
N TYR A 56 0.81 3.21 -3.51
CA TYR A 56 1.58 4.05 -4.41
C TYR A 56 1.22 5.51 -4.14
N ILE A 57 2.23 6.35 -3.94
CA ILE A 57 2.05 7.80 -3.90
C ILE A 57 2.17 8.32 -5.32
N GLU A 58 1.09 8.88 -5.85
CA GLU A 58 1.00 9.43 -7.20
C GLU A 58 0.97 10.95 -7.12
N PRO A 59 1.86 11.66 -7.84
CA PRO A 59 1.93 13.12 -7.76
C PRO A 59 0.74 13.77 -8.47
N GLU A 60 0.26 14.85 -7.87
CA GLU A 60 -0.72 15.79 -8.42
C GLU A 60 -0.11 17.20 -8.48
N LYS A 61 -0.92 18.19 -8.86
CA LYS A 61 -0.48 19.59 -8.90
C LYS A 61 -0.18 20.14 -7.50
N ASN A 62 0.68 21.15 -7.43
CA ASN A 62 0.95 21.93 -6.21
C ASN A 62 1.41 21.11 -4.99
N GLU A 63 2.33 20.17 -5.20
CA GLU A 63 2.91 19.33 -4.12
C GLU A 63 1.85 18.54 -3.33
N THR A 64 0.77 18.16 -4.02
CA THR A 64 -0.24 17.26 -3.50
C THR A 64 -0.17 15.92 -4.20
N TYR A 65 -0.81 14.92 -3.61
CA TYR A 65 -0.67 13.53 -4.01
C TYR A 65 -1.99 12.79 -3.87
N LYS A 66 -2.17 11.78 -4.72
CA LYS A 66 -3.13 10.70 -4.52
C LYS A 66 -2.40 9.50 -3.93
N VAL A 67 -3.06 8.74 -3.07
CA VAL A 67 -2.49 7.50 -2.51
C VAL A 67 -3.33 6.33 -2.98
N ARG A 68 -2.83 5.57 -3.96
CA ARG A 68 -3.49 4.39 -4.51
C ARG A 68 -3.10 3.15 -3.70
N PHE A 69 -4.04 2.25 -3.49
CA PHE A 69 -3.89 0.92 -2.91
C PHE A 69 -4.30 -0.13 -3.95
N GLY A 70 -3.45 -1.15 -4.12
CA GLY A 70 -3.66 -2.17 -5.14
C GLY A 70 -3.78 -1.58 -6.54
N SER A 71 -4.73 -2.08 -7.33
CA SER A 71 -4.89 -1.70 -8.74
C SER A 71 -5.66 -0.40 -8.96
N SER A 72 -6.69 -0.10 -8.17
CA SER A 72 -7.65 0.97 -8.52
C SER A 72 -8.20 1.82 -7.36
N ARG A 73 -7.98 1.44 -6.10
CA ARG A 73 -8.59 2.13 -4.95
C ARG A 73 -7.69 3.23 -4.43
N TYR A 74 -8.25 4.38 -4.10
CA TYR A 74 -7.52 5.54 -3.61
C TYR A 74 -8.00 5.94 -2.21
N MET A 75 -7.06 6.37 -1.38
CA MET A 75 -7.36 6.94 -0.07
C MET A 75 -8.21 8.19 -0.22
N TYR A 76 -9.40 8.16 0.36
CA TYR A 76 -10.38 9.23 0.26
C TYR A 76 -10.86 9.65 1.64
N LYS A 77 -10.70 10.92 1.98
CA LYS A 77 -11.32 11.52 3.16
C LYS A 77 -12.70 12.05 2.78
N LYS A 78 -13.74 11.57 3.46
CA LYS A 78 -15.09 12.10 3.28
C LYS A 78 -15.16 13.56 3.75
N ARG A 79 -16.03 14.36 3.11
CA ARG A 79 -16.17 15.80 3.42
C ARG A 79 -16.82 16.01 4.79
N ASP A 80 -18.00 15.43 4.97
CA ASP A 80 -18.86 15.65 6.15
C ASP A 80 -18.75 14.54 7.21
N ASP A 81 -18.10 13.43 6.86
CA ASP A 81 -17.81 12.30 7.75
C ASP A 81 -16.30 12.29 8.03
N PRO A 82 -15.87 12.16 9.30
CA PRO A 82 -14.44 12.13 9.61
C PRO A 82 -13.74 10.87 9.07
N GLY A 83 -14.46 9.83 8.67
CA GLY A 83 -13.92 8.56 8.18
C GLY A 83 -13.11 8.70 6.89
N VAL A 84 -12.03 7.93 6.83
CA VAL A 84 -11.20 7.76 5.64
C VAL A 84 -11.44 6.37 5.06
N VAL A 85 -11.62 6.31 3.74
CA VAL A 85 -11.97 5.10 3.00
C VAL A 85 -10.99 4.87 1.85
N ALA A 86 -11.09 3.72 1.19
CA ALA A 86 -10.37 3.41 -0.04
C ALA A 86 -11.39 3.09 -1.13
N ILE A 87 -11.50 3.96 -2.13
CA ILE A 87 -12.54 3.90 -3.17
C ILE A 87 -11.94 4.19 -4.55
N GLU A 88 -12.61 3.76 -5.61
CA GLU A 88 -12.22 4.10 -6.98
C GLU A 88 -12.53 5.57 -7.29
N LEU A 89 -11.88 6.15 -8.30
CA LEU A 89 -12.05 7.56 -8.66
C LEU A 89 -13.48 7.86 -9.15
N GLU A 90 -14.12 6.88 -9.76
CA GLU A 90 -15.47 6.94 -10.33
C GLU A 90 -16.55 6.52 -9.31
N ASP A 91 -16.19 6.29 -8.05
CA ASP A 91 -17.13 5.92 -7.00
C ASP A 91 -18.17 7.02 -6.75
N ASP A 92 -19.41 6.63 -6.47
CA ASP A 92 -20.51 7.58 -6.26
C ASP A 92 -20.28 8.51 -5.08
N ILE A 93 -19.49 8.10 -4.07
CA ILE A 93 -19.05 8.99 -2.99
C ILE A 93 -18.24 10.15 -3.57
N ALA A 94 -17.28 9.88 -4.45
CA ALA A 94 -16.47 10.92 -5.07
C ALA A 94 -17.30 11.82 -6.01
N LYS A 95 -18.25 11.26 -6.74
CA LYS A 95 -19.17 12.05 -7.59
C LYS A 95 -20.02 13.01 -6.77
N ASN A 96 -20.51 12.57 -5.61
CA ASN A 96 -21.41 13.35 -4.76
C ASN A 96 -20.68 14.41 -3.93
N TYR A 97 -19.49 14.09 -3.42
CA TYR A 97 -18.77 14.95 -2.47
C TYR A 97 -17.53 15.63 -3.07
N GLY A 98 -17.18 15.31 -4.31
CA GLY A 98 -16.07 15.87 -5.06
C GLY A 98 -14.74 15.14 -4.85
N ASN A 99 -13.78 15.46 -5.74
CA ASN A 99 -12.49 14.76 -5.82
C ASN A 99 -11.44 15.26 -4.82
N LEU A 100 -11.71 16.34 -4.08
CA LEU A 100 -10.77 16.89 -3.10
C LEU A 100 -10.44 15.90 -1.98
N GLY A 101 -11.34 14.96 -1.67
CA GLY A 101 -11.07 13.90 -0.69
C GLY A 101 -9.91 12.96 -1.07
N PHE A 102 -9.53 12.90 -2.35
CA PHE A 102 -8.37 12.12 -2.83
C PHE A 102 -7.05 12.87 -2.74
N ILE A 103 -7.06 14.18 -2.48
CA ILE A 103 -5.89 15.04 -2.61
C ILE A 103 -5.24 15.23 -1.25
N TRP A 104 -4.03 14.71 -1.07
CA TRP A 104 -3.30 14.74 0.20
C TRP A 104 -2.01 15.53 0.06
N LYS A 105 -1.72 16.38 1.04
CA LYS A 105 -0.36 16.86 1.31
C LYS A 105 0.35 15.80 2.13
N ILE A 106 1.58 15.48 1.75
CA ILE A 106 2.36 14.46 2.45
C ILE A 106 3.67 15.09 2.90
N SER A 107 3.90 15.07 4.21
CA SER A 107 5.20 15.46 4.79
C SER A 107 5.92 14.21 5.29
N SER A 108 7.21 14.10 4.97
CA SER A 108 8.05 12.98 5.39
C SER A 108 9.30 13.44 6.13
N LYS A 109 9.68 12.69 7.17
CA LYS A 109 10.96 12.83 7.87
C LYS A 109 11.38 11.46 8.40
N ASP A 110 12.61 11.02 8.12
CA ASP A 110 13.17 9.75 8.62
C ASP A 110 12.25 8.54 8.36
N ASP A 111 11.74 8.42 7.12
CA ASP A 111 10.75 7.42 6.68
C ASP A 111 9.42 7.41 7.46
N VAL A 112 9.14 8.46 8.23
CA VAL A 112 7.84 8.71 8.88
C VAL A 112 7.05 9.73 8.08
N TYR A 113 5.83 9.35 7.74
CA TYR A 113 4.92 10.06 6.85
C TYR A 113 3.70 10.55 7.63
N VAL A 114 3.25 11.76 7.27
CA VAL A 114 2.00 12.36 7.77
C VAL A 114 1.20 12.81 6.56
N PHE A 115 -0.07 12.40 6.51
CA PHE A 115 -0.98 12.72 5.42
C PHE A 115 -1.99 13.75 5.88
N GLU A 116 -2.10 14.86 5.17
CA GLU A 116 -3.04 15.94 5.45
C GLU A 116 -3.98 16.17 4.27
N ASN A 117 -5.28 16.24 4.55
CA ASN A 117 -6.31 16.64 3.61
C ASN A 117 -7.12 17.77 4.25
N GLU A 118 -7.11 18.95 3.63
CA GLU A 118 -7.85 20.15 4.07
C GLU A 118 -7.65 20.49 5.57
N GLY A 119 -6.39 20.51 6.03
CA GLY A 119 -6.04 20.83 7.43
C GLY A 119 -6.34 19.71 8.43
N LYS A 120 -6.80 18.54 7.97
CA LYS A 120 -7.03 17.35 8.79
C LYS A 120 -6.05 16.25 8.43
N CYS A 121 -5.35 15.73 9.43
CA CYS A 121 -4.40 14.65 9.31
C CYS A 121 -5.07 13.28 9.43
N LEU A 122 -4.61 12.31 8.63
CA LEU A 122 -4.95 10.91 8.79
C LEU A 122 -4.55 10.46 10.20
N THR A 123 -5.51 9.91 10.95
CA THR A 123 -5.35 9.62 12.37
C THR A 123 -5.91 8.25 12.69
N LYS A 124 -5.10 7.40 13.34
CA LYS A 124 -5.56 6.17 14.01
C LYS A 124 -6.47 6.54 15.17
N VAL A 125 -7.67 5.96 15.23
CA VAL A 125 -8.66 6.27 16.27
C VAL A 125 -8.97 5.08 17.19
N SER A 126 -10.10 4.39 16.97
CA SER A 126 -10.56 3.29 17.82
C SER A 126 -10.30 1.94 17.18
N LYS A 127 -10.11 0.92 18.03
CA LYS A 127 -10.05 -0.48 17.61
C LYS A 127 -11.44 -0.91 17.12
N VAL A 128 -11.47 -1.70 16.06
CA VAL A 128 -12.69 -2.34 15.56
C VAL A 128 -13.06 -3.48 16.52
N SER A 129 -14.30 -3.49 16.99
CA SER A 129 -14.75 -4.52 17.94
C SER A 129 -14.54 -5.94 17.39
N GLY A 130 -13.95 -6.81 18.21
CA GLY A 130 -13.68 -8.20 17.87
C GLY A 130 -12.64 -8.42 16.76
N LYS A 131 -11.89 -7.39 16.34
CA LYS A 131 -10.90 -7.50 15.26
C LYS A 131 -9.58 -6.85 15.63
N ASP A 132 -8.48 -7.38 15.11
CA ASP A 132 -7.17 -6.75 15.19
C ASP A 132 -7.00 -5.69 14.09
N SER A 133 -7.86 -4.67 14.13
CA SER A 133 -7.81 -3.54 13.20
C SER A 133 -8.26 -2.25 13.88
N PHE A 134 -7.83 -1.11 13.34
CA PHE A 134 -8.23 0.22 13.79
C PHE A 134 -8.88 1.01 12.67
N TYR A 135 -9.84 1.87 13.05
CA TYR A 135 -10.41 2.86 12.16
C TYR A 135 -9.44 4.03 11.91
N LEU A 136 -9.64 4.69 10.77
CA LEU A 136 -8.88 5.85 10.33
C LEU A 136 -9.81 7.02 10.07
N ASN A 137 -9.47 8.17 10.66
CA ASN A 137 -10.23 9.41 10.49
C ASN A 137 -9.33 10.57 10.11
N GLY A 138 -9.89 11.57 9.43
CA GLY A 138 -9.33 12.92 9.35
C GLY A 138 -9.62 13.69 10.65
N ARG A 139 -8.59 14.00 11.43
CA ARG A 139 -8.67 14.85 12.64
C ARG A 139 -7.76 16.06 12.47
N PRO A 140 -7.99 17.17 13.18
CA PRO A 140 -7.04 18.29 13.18
C PRO A 140 -5.60 17.81 13.42
N CYS A 141 -4.66 18.32 12.63
CA CYS A 141 -3.25 17.97 12.76
C CYS A 141 -2.72 18.42 14.13
N LYS A 142 -2.11 17.49 14.89
CA LYS A 142 -1.62 17.75 16.25
C LYS A 142 -0.13 18.06 16.24
N LYS A 143 0.35 18.71 17.31
CA LYS A 143 1.80 18.86 17.57
C LYS A 143 2.43 17.54 17.99
N ASP A 144 1.76 16.78 18.86
CA ASP A 144 2.10 15.40 19.18
C ASP A 144 1.41 14.47 18.17
N LYS A 145 2.18 14.01 17.19
CA LYS A 145 1.69 13.34 15.99
C LYS A 145 1.68 11.81 16.09
N LYS A 146 1.88 11.19 17.26
CA LYS A 146 2.01 9.72 17.37
C LYS A 146 0.92 8.91 16.65
N SER A 147 -0.34 9.33 16.79
CA SER A 147 -1.48 8.67 16.11
C SER A 147 -1.68 9.07 14.64
N GLN A 148 -0.85 9.99 14.13
CA GLN A 148 -0.90 10.60 12.80
C GLN A 148 0.37 10.30 11.99
N GLU A 149 1.30 9.55 12.57
CA GLU A 149 2.59 9.19 12.00
C GLU A 149 2.58 7.74 11.54
N PHE A 150 2.96 7.54 10.28
CA PHE A 150 3.00 6.24 9.64
C PHE A 150 4.41 5.96 9.14
N LYS A 151 4.95 4.79 9.44
CA LYS A 151 6.25 4.38 8.91
C LYS A 151 6.09 3.82 7.51
N VAL A 152 7.01 4.18 6.63
CA VAL A 152 7.10 3.67 5.26
C VAL A 152 8.14 2.57 5.18
N ASN A 153 7.80 1.49 4.49
CA ASN A 153 8.74 0.45 4.10
C ASN A 153 8.54 0.12 2.61
N ASP A 154 9.60 -0.27 1.92
CA ASP A 154 9.48 -0.75 0.54
C ASP A 154 8.69 -2.07 0.52
N ALA A 155 7.74 -2.19 -0.41
CA ALA A 155 6.97 -3.41 -0.54
C ALA A 155 7.82 -4.57 -1.09
N PHE A 156 8.88 -4.29 -1.85
CA PHE A 156 9.76 -5.30 -2.44
C PHE A 156 11.22 -5.01 -2.06
N THR A 157 11.60 -5.30 -0.82
CA THR A 157 13.03 -5.33 -0.46
C THR A 157 13.68 -6.51 -1.19
N ASN A 158 14.67 -6.22 -2.04
CA ASN A 158 15.49 -7.25 -2.68
C ASN A 158 16.05 -8.20 -1.61
N GLN A 159 15.77 -9.50 -1.73
CA GLN A 159 16.42 -10.54 -0.91
C GLN A 159 17.90 -10.78 -1.29
N ASN A 160 18.61 -9.77 -1.81
CA ASN A 160 19.99 -9.90 -2.26
C ASN A 160 21.00 -9.33 -1.26
N SER A 161 20.75 -9.47 0.04
CA SER A 161 21.77 -9.26 1.08
C SER A 161 22.20 -10.60 1.67
N ALA A 162 22.62 -11.52 0.81
CA ALA A 162 23.31 -12.76 1.16
C ALA A 162 24.18 -13.23 -0.01
N ASN A 163 25.16 -12.41 -0.43
CA ASN A 163 26.43 -12.80 -1.08
C ASN A 163 27.09 -11.57 -1.72
N GLU A 164 27.47 -10.58 -0.91
CA GLU A 164 28.67 -9.80 -1.24
C GLU A 164 29.82 -10.40 -0.43
N ASN A 165 30.25 -11.59 -0.85
CA ASN A 165 31.61 -12.02 -0.53
C ASN A 165 32.53 -11.08 -1.29
N PHE A 166 33.25 -10.26 -0.52
CA PHE A 166 34.41 -9.49 -0.92
C PHE A 166 35.18 -10.19 -2.06
N ALA A 167 34.99 -9.69 -3.28
CA ALA A 167 35.99 -9.85 -4.31
C ALA A 167 37.21 -9.04 -3.85
N LYS A 168 38.15 -9.72 -3.17
CA LYS A 168 39.52 -9.25 -3.04
C LYS A 168 40.05 -9.07 -4.46
N PHE A 169 40.29 -7.83 -4.84
CA PHE A 169 41.15 -7.51 -5.97
C PHE A 169 42.59 -7.85 -5.57
N ASP A 170 43.15 -8.90 -6.17
CA ASP A 170 44.59 -9.04 -6.36
C ASP A 170 44.92 -8.52 -7.77
N PRO A 171 45.83 -7.55 -7.95
CA PRO A 171 46.29 -7.15 -9.27
C PRO A 171 47.56 -7.92 -9.69
N MET A 172 47.70 -8.09 -11.00
CA MET A 172 48.85 -8.65 -11.77
C MET A 172 48.84 -10.18 -11.85
N VAL A 173 48.86 -10.80 -13.04
CA VAL A 173 50.00 -10.85 -13.97
C VAL A 173 49.53 -11.04 -15.43
N ALA A 174 50.34 -10.51 -16.36
CA ALA A 174 50.19 -10.56 -17.82
C ALA A 174 50.36 -11.97 -18.44
N GLY A 175 49.72 -12.19 -19.59
CA GLY A 175 50.16 -13.22 -20.55
C GLY A 175 49.04 -13.97 -21.28
N GLU A 176 49.02 -13.80 -22.61
CA GLU A 176 48.59 -14.76 -23.65
C GLU A 176 47.11 -15.06 -23.91
N ASN A 177 46.68 -14.60 -25.11
CA ASN A 177 45.92 -15.27 -26.18
C ASN A 177 44.92 -16.38 -25.83
N VAL A 178 43.69 -16.29 -26.37
CA VAL A 178 43.09 -17.20 -27.38
C VAL A 178 41.62 -16.82 -27.63
N GLU A 179 41.17 -17.17 -28.83
CA GLU A 179 39.97 -16.82 -29.61
C GLU A 179 38.56 -17.05 -29.00
N LYS A 180 37.61 -16.27 -29.58
CA LYS A 180 36.22 -16.58 -29.98
C LYS A 180 35.34 -17.46 -29.07
N GLU A 181 34.16 -16.93 -28.73
CA GLU A 181 32.88 -17.35 -29.34
C GLU A 181 31.70 -16.51 -28.83
N ASN A 182 30.79 -16.18 -29.76
CA ASN A 182 29.46 -15.62 -29.48
C ASN A 182 28.60 -16.67 -28.77
N THR A 183 27.82 -16.26 -27.76
CA THR A 183 26.51 -16.88 -27.53
C THR A 183 25.58 -15.93 -26.78
N ILE A 184 24.55 -15.47 -27.49
CA ILE A 184 23.33 -14.90 -26.95
C ILE A 184 22.49 -16.08 -26.45
N ASN A 185 21.94 -16.00 -25.23
CA ASN A 185 20.94 -16.96 -24.75
C ASN A 185 19.66 -16.22 -24.35
N LEU A 186 18.69 -16.24 -25.26
CA LEU A 186 17.28 -15.90 -25.06
C LEU A 186 16.55 -17.19 -24.69
N ASN A 187 16.07 -17.30 -23.45
CA ASN A 187 15.08 -18.33 -23.10
C ASN A 187 13.71 -17.69 -22.89
N ILE A 188 12.95 -17.68 -23.99
CA ILE A 188 11.49 -17.63 -24.02
C ILE A 188 11.03 -19.10 -23.92
N PHE A 189 10.19 -19.43 -22.95
CA PHE A 189 9.40 -20.66 -23.00
C PHE A 189 7.91 -20.32 -22.95
N MET A 190 7.27 -20.44 -24.12
CA MET A 190 5.86 -20.81 -24.23
C MET A 190 5.77 -22.33 -24.26
N HIS A 191 4.80 -22.91 -23.55
CA HIS A 191 4.24 -24.21 -23.92
C HIS A 191 2.73 -24.24 -23.70
N HIS A 192 2.02 -24.46 -24.81
CA HIS A 192 0.64 -24.92 -24.88
C HIS A 192 0.54 -26.41 -24.53
N ASN A 193 -0.56 -26.79 -23.87
CA ASN A 193 -1.45 -27.91 -24.24
C ASN A 193 -2.66 -27.88 -23.28
N ARG A 194 -3.88 -27.51 -23.72
CA ARG A 194 -4.92 -28.32 -24.40
C ARG A 194 -5.26 -29.64 -23.68
N GLY A 195 -6.50 -29.74 -23.17
CA GLY A 195 -7.27 -30.98 -23.28
C GLY A 195 -8.32 -31.31 -22.22
N ARG A 196 -9.59 -31.02 -22.56
CA ARG A 196 -10.81 -31.86 -22.45
C ARG A 196 -11.74 -31.80 -21.22
N HIS A 197 -12.99 -32.08 -21.61
CA HIS A 197 -14.34 -31.85 -21.07
C HIS A 197 -14.89 -32.88 -20.08
N HIS A 198 -16.03 -32.49 -19.49
CA HIS A 198 -17.13 -33.23 -18.81
C HIS A 198 -17.06 -33.18 -17.27
N SER A 199 -18.15 -33.01 -16.49
CA SER A 199 -19.59 -33.01 -16.76
C SER A 199 -20.33 -32.23 -15.65
N ARG A 200 -21.63 -32.05 -15.89
CA ARG A 200 -22.73 -31.52 -15.07
C ARG A 200 -22.70 -31.82 -13.57
N GLY A 201 -23.18 -30.84 -12.79
CA GLY A 201 -23.69 -31.04 -11.43
C GLY A 201 -24.62 -29.88 -11.03
N HIS A 202 -25.93 -30.09 -11.14
CA HIS A 202 -26.97 -29.21 -10.60
C HIS A 202 -26.90 -29.20 -9.06
N HIS A 203 -26.93 -28.02 -8.44
CA HIS A 203 -27.49 -27.89 -7.10
C HIS A 203 -28.50 -26.75 -7.02
N ARG A 204 -29.70 -27.18 -6.61
CA ARG A 204 -30.91 -26.40 -6.32
C ARG A 204 -30.63 -25.21 -5.41
N ILE A 205 -31.22 -24.10 -5.79
CA ILE A 205 -31.60 -22.98 -4.93
C ILE A 205 -32.61 -23.54 -3.90
N LYS A 206 -32.33 -23.38 -2.61
CA LYS A 206 -33.34 -23.52 -1.56
C LYS A 206 -34.11 -22.21 -1.48
N GLU A 207 -35.41 -22.29 -1.75
CA GLU A 207 -36.38 -21.28 -1.37
C GLU A 207 -36.30 -21.06 0.15
N ILE A 208 -36.33 -19.80 0.56
CA ILE A 208 -36.48 -19.38 1.95
C ILE A 208 -37.95 -18.96 2.07
N ASP A 209 -38.72 -19.71 2.85
CA ASP A 209 -40.06 -19.32 3.27
C ASP A 209 -39.97 -18.06 4.13
N MET A 210 -40.65 -16.99 3.68
CA MET A 210 -40.93 -15.81 4.50
C MET A 210 -42.16 -16.12 5.34
N GLU A 211 -41.94 -16.51 6.60
CA GLU A 211 -42.99 -16.45 7.62
C GLU A 211 -43.20 -15.01 8.09
N GLU A 212 -44.47 -14.72 8.27
CA GLU A 212 -45.12 -13.43 8.51
C GLU A 212 -44.60 -12.71 9.76
N ILE A 213 -44.32 -11.41 9.63
CA ILE A 213 -44.13 -10.50 10.78
C ILE A 213 -45.48 -9.80 11.02
N PRO A 214 -46.11 -9.96 12.20
CA PRO A 214 -47.34 -9.24 12.51
C PRO A 214 -47.04 -7.75 12.76
N ILE A 215 -47.84 -6.90 12.13
CA ILE A 215 -47.90 -5.46 12.37
C ILE A 215 -48.93 -5.23 13.48
N GLU A 216 -48.49 -4.80 14.65
CA GLU A 216 -49.39 -4.24 15.67
C GLU A 216 -49.56 -2.74 15.43
N PHE A 217 -50.83 -2.30 15.52
CA PHE A 217 -51.31 -0.92 15.39
C PHE A 217 -51.11 -0.13 16.69
#